data_AF-A0A5J5LBT4-F1
#
_entry.id   AF-A0A5J5LBT4-F1
#
_cell.length_a   1.000
_cell.length_b   1.000
_cell.length_c   1.000
_cell.angle_alpha   90.00
_cell.angle_beta   90.00
_cell.angle_gamma   90.00
#
_symmetry.space_group_name_H-M   'P 1'
#
loop_
_entity.id
_entity.type
_entity.pdbx_description
1 polymer ?
#
loop_
_entity_poly.entity_id
_entity_poly.type
_entity_poly.pdbx_seq_one_letter_code
_entity_poly.pdbx_strand_id
1 'polypeptide(L)'
;MRFAIDSGKLLYALGVLFAAAALLYFVRDVVFNLSITVKAVLLLLGFILLFVAGVTLERDVLDVVAFALSGVTYVVFVGYVVVRYSPGETGTFLLLAASAGLFVGLGYALRTGIPTPSRRTAVVALGGLLIVSGGLVGADALSGGVTYDVQTSESVTVSVPAAEQTPDRYPYIEAEIGTVAASNPSPFLRALALPSISGCLIGPTEHPQERVYVDTDIQWDEDTIGASTTKSYAVTAELPIAPNRTEPKTYAIEQGIDCGAERAEPTIAIQVGETDTLD
;
A
#
# COMPACT_ATOMS: atom_id res chain seq x y z
N MET A 1 1.45 16.38 44.25
CA MET A 1 2.55 16.68 43.31
C MET A 1 2.05 17.74 42.33
N ARG A 2 2.66 18.94 42.31
CA ARG A 2 2.32 19.98 41.33
C ARG A 2 3.16 19.72 40.08
N PHE A 3 2.54 19.35 38.98
CA PHE A 3 3.19 19.38 37.67
C PHE A 3 3.46 20.86 37.33
N ALA A 4 4.63 21.35 37.69
CA ALA A 4 5.14 22.61 37.17
C ALA A 4 5.53 22.36 35.70
N ILE A 5 4.52 22.37 34.82
CA ILE A 5 4.75 22.35 33.38
C ILE A 5 5.36 23.71 33.03
N ASP A 6 6.67 23.71 32.88
CA ASP A 6 7.41 24.82 32.29
C ASP A 6 6.92 24.99 30.84
N SER A 7 6.51 26.20 30.48
CA SER A 7 6.07 26.55 29.13
C SER A 7 7.04 26.08 28.05
N GLY A 8 8.35 26.04 28.34
CA GLY A 8 9.36 25.50 27.43
C GLY A 8 9.19 24.00 27.19
N LYS A 9 8.98 23.20 28.25
CA LYS A 9 8.78 21.75 28.16
C LYS A 9 7.50 21.39 27.41
N LEU A 10 6.45 22.20 27.56
CA LEU A 10 5.20 22.03 26.82
C LEU A 10 5.42 22.20 25.30
N LEU A 11 6.17 23.22 24.88
CA LEU A 11 6.48 23.44 23.47
C LEU A 11 7.30 22.30 22.86
N TYR A 12 8.28 21.77 23.61
CA TYR A 12 9.05 20.62 23.16
C TYR A 12 8.20 19.35 23.03
N ALA A 13 7.32 19.07 24.00
CA ALA A 13 6.40 17.94 23.94
C ALA A 13 5.44 18.06 22.74
N LEU A 14 4.92 19.26 22.48
CA LEU A 14 4.05 19.53 21.34
C LEU A 14 4.80 19.37 20.00
N GLY A 15 6.07 19.80 19.94
CA GLY A 15 6.94 19.58 18.78
C GLY A 15 7.15 18.10 18.47
N VAL A 16 7.42 17.27 19.50
CA VAL A 16 7.53 15.82 19.35
C VAL A 16 6.21 15.21 18.86
N LEU A 17 5.08 15.67 19.41
CA LEU A 17 3.75 15.20 18.98
C LEU A 17 3.47 15.52 17.51
N PHE A 18 3.72 16.75 17.07
CA PHE A 18 3.54 17.12 15.67
C PHE A 18 4.49 16.38 14.73
N ALA A 19 5.72 16.13 15.15
CA ALA A 19 6.65 15.30 14.40
C ALA A 19 6.15 13.85 14.28
N ALA A 20 5.60 13.28 15.36
CA ALA A 20 4.98 11.95 15.32
C ALA A 20 3.79 11.91 14.34
N ALA A 21 2.92 12.92 14.38
CA ALA A 21 1.80 13.04 13.44
C ALA A 21 2.28 13.18 11.99
N ALA A 22 3.32 13.98 11.74
CA ALA A 22 3.92 14.12 10.41
C ALA A 22 4.53 12.80 9.90
N LEU A 23 5.17 12.02 10.77
CA LEU A 23 5.68 10.68 10.42
C LEU A 23 4.55 9.70 10.09
N LEU A 24 3.47 9.71 10.88
CA LEU A 24 2.27 8.90 10.60
C LEU A 24 1.60 9.31 9.28
N TYR A 25 1.59 10.61 8.96
CA TYR A 25 1.08 11.10 7.70
C TYR A 25 1.99 10.72 6.52
N PHE A 26 3.31 10.77 6.70
CA PHE A 26 4.29 10.36 5.70
C PHE A 26 4.13 8.88 5.28
N VAL A 27 3.81 7.99 6.22
CA VAL A 27 3.61 6.55 5.93
C VAL A 27 2.26 6.21 5.29
N ARG A 28 1.30 7.14 5.28
CA ARG A 28 -0.04 6.95 4.68
C ARG A 28 -0.09 7.11 3.15
N ASP A 29 1.04 7.12 2.47
CA ASP A 29 1.12 7.29 1.00
C ASP A 29 0.56 8.59 0.40
N VAL A 30 0.01 9.51 1.19
CA VAL A 30 -0.68 10.73 0.70
C VAL A 30 0.23 11.76 0.03
N VAL A 31 1.45 11.98 0.53
CA VAL A 31 2.26 13.15 0.12
C VAL A 31 3.28 12.81 -0.96
N PHE A 32 3.76 11.57 -0.98
CA PHE A 32 4.80 11.13 -1.88
C PHE A 32 4.53 9.67 -2.24
N ASN A 33 4.31 9.41 -3.54
CA ASN A 33 4.21 8.08 -4.15
C ASN A 33 5.59 7.39 -4.17
N LEU A 34 6.30 7.38 -3.05
CA LEU A 34 7.56 6.67 -2.87
C LEU A 34 7.28 5.18 -2.64
N SER A 35 8.19 4.32 -3.05
CA SER A 35 8.09 2.90 -2.74
C SER A 35 8.10 2.64 -1.25
N ILE A 36 7.50 1.51 -0.87
CA ILE A 36 7.47 1.03 0.51
C ILE A 36 8.89 0.87 1.03
N THR A 37 9.80 0.32 0.21
CA THR A 37 11.22 0.17 0.58
C THR A 37 11.88 1.51 0.87
N VAL A 38 11.69 2.51 0.01
CA VAL A 38 12.34 3.81 0.19
C VAL A 38 11.81 4.52 1.43
N LYS A 39 10.51 4.45 1.72
CA LYS A 39 9.95 4.99 2.96
C LYS A 39 10.53 4.32 4.21
N ALA A 40 10.61 2.99 4.22
CA ALA A 40 11.20 2.25 5.33
C ALA A 40 12.67 2.65 5.56
N VAL A 41 13.47 2.76 4.48
CA VAL A 41 14.86 3.18 4.59
C VAL A 41 14.97 4.63 5.05
N LEU A 42 14.13 5.55 4.55
CA LEU A 42 14.13 6.95 4.99
C LEU A 42 13.78 7.09 6.48
N LEU A 43 12.85 6.30 7.00
CA LEU A 43 12.55 6.28 8.43
C LEU A 43 13.75 5.78 9.25
N LEU A 44 14.42 4.72 8.78
CA LEU A 44 15.63 4.21 9.45
C LEU A 44 16.78 5.24 9.41
N LEU A 45 17.02 5.88 8.24
CA LEU A 45 18.01 6.94 8.10
C LEU A 45 17.65 8.16 8.96
N GLY A 46 16.36 8.50 9.05
CA GLY A 46 15.85 9.55 9.93
C GLY A 46 16.12 9.26 11.41
N PHE A 47 15.88 8.02 11.86
CA PHE A 47 16.29 7.55 13.19
C PHE A 47 17.79 7.76 13.42
N ILE A 48 18.65 7.30 12.50
CA ILE A 48 20.11 7.43 12.64
C ILE A 48 20.51 8.92 12.67
N LEU A 49 19.94 9.73 11.80
CA LEU A 49 20.22 11.17 11.70
C LEU A 49 19.87 11.89 13.00
N LEU A 50 18.68 11.64 13.55
CA LEU A 50 18.22 12.21 14.81
C LEU A 50 19.02 11.70 16.01
N PHE A 51 19.39 10.41 16.02
CA PHE A 51 20.25 9.84 17.05
C PHE A 51 21.64 10.51 17.06
N VAL A 52 22.28 10.62 15.89
CA VAL A 52 23.58 11.29 15.74
C VAL A 52 23.46 12.76 16.12
N ALA A 53 22.39 13.44 15.73
CA ALA A 53 22.12 14.81 16.16
C ALA A 53 22.04 14.91 17.68
N GLY A 54 21.27 14.03 18.34
CA GLY A 54 21.14 13.99 19.80
C GLY A 54 22.47 13.79 20.53
N VAL A 55 23.34 12.91 20.03
CA VAL A 55 24.68 12.68 20.60
C VAL A 55 25.61 13.90 20.43
N THR A 56 25.40 14.71 19.40
CA THR A 56 26.29 15.83 19.05
C THR A 56 25.84 17.18 19.57
N LEU A 57 24.56 17.31 19.95
CA LEU A 57 24.00 18.53 20.52
C LEU A 57 24.35 18.59 22.01
N GLU A 58 25.41 19.32 22.36
CA GLU A 58 25.81 19.57 23.76
C GLU A 58 24.87 20.59 24.47
N ARG A 59 23.55 20.48 24.29
CA ARG A 59 22.55 21.40 24.88
C ARG A 59 21.44 20.61 25.58
N ASP A 60 21.39 20.71 26.90
CA ASP A 60 20.56 19.98 27.89
C ASP A 60 19.07 19.68 27.59
N VAL A 61 18.46 20.35 26.61
CA VAL A 61 17.05 20.12 26.24
C VAL A 61 16.87 19.70 24.77
N LEU A 62 17.80 20.11 23.90
CA LEU A 62 17.74 19.78 22.47
C LEU A 62 18.19 18.34 22.20
N ASP A 63 19.10 17.81 23.00
CA ASP A 63 19.51 16.41 22.99
C ASP A 63 18.34 15.47 23.35
N VAL A 64 17.60 15.79 24.42
CA VAL A 64 16.44 15.03 24.87
C VAL A 64 15.37 14.98 23.77
N VAL A 65 15.11 16.11 23.12
CA VAL A 65 14.15 16.17 22.01
C VAL A 65 14.63 15.36 20.81
N ALA A 66 15.91 15.47 20.43
CA ALA A 66 16.47 14.70 19.33
C ALA A 66 16.40 13.18 19.60
N PHE A 67 16.71 12.73 20.83
CA PHE A 67 16.55 11.33 21.22
C PHE A 67 15.08 10.89 21.24
N ALA A 68 14.16 11.74 21.70
CA ALA A 68 12.73 11.44 21.67
C ALA A 68 12.23 11.27 20.22
N LEU A 69 12.58 12.20 19.33
CA LEU A 69 12.24 12.12 17.90
C LEU A 69 12.88 10.91 17.23
N SER A 70 14.13 10.59 17.56
CA SER A 70 14.80 9.38 17.12
C SER A 70 14.00 8.14 17.51
N GLY A 71 13.64 8.01 18.79
CA GLY A 71 12.84 6.89 19.30
C GLY A 71 11.49 6.76 18.60
N VAL A 72 10.74 7.87 18.48
CA VAL A 72 9.46 7.91 17.76
C VAL A 72 9.64 7.48 16.30
N THR A 73 10.66 7.99 15.61
CA THR A 73 10.93 7.64 14.21
C THR A 73 11.23 6.15 14.05
N TYR A 74 11.98 5.56 14.99
CA TYR A 74 12.26 4.13 14.99
C TYR A 74 11.01 3.28 15.26
N VAL A 75 10.14 3.71 16.18
CA VAL A 75 8.86 3.02 16.42
C VAL A 75 7.99 3.05 15.17
N VAL A 76 7.89 4.20 14.50
CA VAL A 76 7.18 4.32 13.22
C VAL A 76 7.82 3.43 12.15
N PHE A 77 9.16 3.38 12.06
CA PHE A 77 9.87 2.46 11.17
C PHE A 77 9.51 1.00 11.41
N VAL A 78 9.57 0.53 12.66
CA VAL A 78 9.24 -0.86 13.01
C VAL A 78 7.78 -1.16 12.69
N GLY A 79 6.86 -0.29 13.09
CA GLY A 79 5.43 -0.44 12.78
C GLY A 79 5.17 -0.48 11.28
N TYR A 80 5.83 0.40 10.52
CA TYR A 80 5.72 0.45 9.07
C TYR A 80 6.23 -0.83 8.41
N VAL A 81 7.38 -1.36 8.85
CA VAL A 81 7.92 -2.63 8.33
C VAL A 81 6.99 -3.79 8.65
N VAL A 82 6.48 -3.88 9.88
CA VAL A 82 5.56 -4.97 10.27
C VAL A 82 4.29 -4.94 9.42
N VAL A 83 3.70 -3.77 9.22
CA VAL A 83 2.46 -3.61 8.46
C VAL A 83 2.66 -3.85 6.97
N ARG A 84 3.74 -3.34 6.36
CA ARG A 84 3.90 -3.35 4.90
C ARG A 84 4.70 -4.52 4.35
N TYR A 85 5.53 -5.17 5.15
CA TYR A 85 6.30 -6.36 4.72
C TYR A 85 5.73 -7.66 5.28
N SER A 86 4.79 -7.60 6.22
CA SER A 86 4.13 -8.76 6.84
C SER A 86 5.09 -9.94 7.11
N PRO A 87 6.17 -9.75 7.91
CA PRO A 87 7.27 -10.72 8.05
C PRO A 87 6.89 -12.00 8.82
N GLY A 88 5.59 -12.22 9.10
CA GLY A 88 5.07 -13.30 9.93
C GLY A 88 5.38 -13.11 11.43
N GLU A 89 4.88 -14.04 12.24
CA GLU A 89 5.04 -14.01 13.70
C GLU A 89 6.52 -14.09 14.13
N THR A 90 7.26 -15.03 13.55
CA THR A 90 8.69 -15.23 13.83
C THR A 90 9.51 -14.01 13.41
N GLY A 91 9.26 -13.45 12.24
CA GLY A 91 9.96 -12.26 11.77
C GLY A 91 9.68 -11.03 12.62
N THR A 92 8.42 -10.86 13.04
CA THR A 92 8.01 -9.79 13.97
C THR A 92 8.69 -9.95 15.34
N PHE A 93 8.72 -11.17 15.89
CA PHE A 93 9.40 -11.45 17.14
C PHE A 93 10.90 -11.12 17.06
N LEU A 94 11.58 -11.57 15.99
CA LEU A 94 13.01 -11.31 15.79
C LEU A 94 13.29 -9.82 15.61
N LEU A 95 12.44 -9.09 14.88
CA LEU A 95 12.55 -7.64 14.73
C LEU A 95 12.47 -6.95 16.08
N LEU A 96 11.47 -7.26 16.90
CA LEU A 96 11.30 -6.68 18.24
C LEU A 96 12.45 -7.05 19.19
N ALA A 97 12.93 -8.30 19.15
CA ALA A 97 14.08 -8.74 19.95
C ALA A 97 15.37 -7.99 19.54
N ALA A 98 15.60 -7.82 18.23
CA ALA A 98 16.72 -7.04 17.72
C ALA A 98 16.59 -5.56 18.09
N SER A 99 15.40 -4.98 18.03
CA SER A 99 15.12 -3.62 18.51
C SER A 99 15.44 -3.45 19.99
N ALA A 100 15.03 -4.39 20.84
CA ALA A 100 15.35 -4.36 22.26
C ALA A 100 16.87 -4.41 22.50
N GLY A 101 17.57 -5.32 21.82
CA GLY A 101 19.03 -5.40 21.84
C GLY A 101 19.71 -4.10 21.40
N LEU A 102 19.21 -3.48 20.32
CA LEU A 102 19.69 -2.19 19.83
C LEU A 102 19.56 -1.10 20.91
N PHE A 103 18.38 -0.90 21.49
CA PHE A 103 18.18 0.17 22.49
C PHE A 103 18.94 -0.08 23.79
N VAL A 104 19.04 -1.33 24.25
CA VAL A 104 19.89 -1.68 25.40
C VAL A 104 21.37 -1.37 25.08
N GLY A 105 21.83 -1.74 23.88
CA GLY A 105 23.19 -1.47 23.42
C GLY A 105 23.49 0.03 23.32
N LEU A 106 22.59 0.81 22.71
CA LEU A 106 22.71 2.26 22.61
C LEU A 106 22.69 2.94 23.98
N GLY A 107 21.79 2.52 24.88
CA GLY A 107 21.74 3.03 26.26
C GLY A 107 23.03 2.73 27.04
N TYR A 108 23.57 1.52 26.91
CA TYR A 108 24.85 1.15 27.51
C TYR A 108 26.03 1.95 26.93
N ALA A 109 26.05 2.16 25.60
CA ALA A 109 27.05 2.96 24.91
C ALA A 109 27.07 4.41 25.38
N LEU A 110 25.90 5.03 25.52
CA LEU A 110 25.78 6.40 26.05
C LEU A 110 26.24 6.47 27.50
N ARG A 111 25.93 5.45 28.32
CA ARG A 111 26.31 5.41 29.74
C ARG A 111 27.80 5.18 29.95
N THR A 112 28.46 4.41 29.10
CA THR A 112 29.91 4.14 29.19
C THR A 112 30.76 5.26 28.58
N GLY A 113 30.13 6.31 28.04
CA GLY A 113 30.84 7.46 27.50
C GLY A 113 31.67 7.10 26.28
N ILE A 114 31.16 6.22 25.40
CA ILE A 114 31.79 5.95 24.10
C ILE A 114 32.12 7.31 23.46
N PRO A 115 33.36 7.51 22.95
CA PRO A 115 33.82 8.82 22.52
C PRO A 115 32.84 9.42 21.53
N THR A 116 32.25 10.55 21.92
CA THR A 116 31.34 11.32 21.08
C THR A 116 32.06 11.64 19.78
N PRO A 117 31.46 11.34 18.61
CA PRO A 117 32.11 11.60 17.35
C PRO A 117 32.47 13.07 17.25
N SER A 118 33.65 13.37 16.69
CA SER A 118 34.06 14.76 16.49
C SER A 118 32.99 15.50 15.67
N ARG A 119 32.82 16.80 15.90
CA ARG A 119 31.85 17.63 15.15
C ARG A 119 32.03 17.49 13.63
N ARG A 120 33.28 17.34 13.16
CA ARG A 120 33.59 17.11 11.74
C ARG A 120 33.05 15.76 11.27
N THR A 121 33.27 14.70 12.05
CA THR A 121 32.75 13.36 11.74
C THR A 121 31.22 13.36 11.70
N ALA A 122 30.57 14.03 12.65
CA ALA A 122 29.12 14.17 12.68
C ALA A 122 28.57 14.91 11.44
N VAL A 123 29.16 16.06 11.07
CA VAL A 123 28.75 16.81 9.87
C VAL A 123 28.92 15.96 8.60
N VAL A 124 30.02 15.22 8.48
CA VAL A 124 30.25 14.31 7.34
C VAL A 124 29.22 13.18 7.32
N ALA A 125 28.93 12.56 8.48
CA ALA A 125 27.93 11.51 8.58
C ALA A 125 26.53 12.02 8.21
N LEU A 126 26.12 13.17 8.76
CA LEU A 126 24.84 13.81 8.46
C LEU A 126 24.74 14.17 6.96
N GLY A 127 25.79 14.76 6.39
CA GLY A 127 25.85 15.06 4.95
C GLY A 127 25.76 13.81 4.09
N GLY A 128 26.47 12.75 4.47
CA GLY A 128 26.39 11.44 3.78
C GLY A 128 24.99 10.84 3.84
N LEU A 129 24.34 10.85 5.00
CA LEU A 129 22.96 10.38 5.17
C LEU A 129 21.99 11.15 4.26
N LEU A 130 22.10 12.48 4.22
CA LEU A 130 21.26 13.32 3.36
C LEU A 130 21.46 13.03 1.86
N ILE A 131 22.71 12.83 1.43
CA ILE A 131 23.02 12.45 0.05
C ILE A 131 22.40 11.09 -0.29
N VAL A 132 22.53 10.10 0.59
CA VAL A 132 21.93 8.76 0.41
C VAL A 132 20.41 8.86 0.36
N SER A 133 19.77 9.60 1.27
CA SER A 133 18.33 9.82 1.27
C SER A 133 17.85 10.47 -0.03
N GLY A 134 18.53 11.53 -0.48
CA GLY A 134 18.20 12.20 -1.75
C GLY A 134 18.39 11.29 -2.96
N GLY A 135 19.46 10.47 -2.97
CA GLY A 135 19.72 9.48 -4.01
C GLY A 135 18.64 8.40 -4.08
N LEU A 136 18.17 7.90 -2.93
CA LEU A 136 17.08 6.92 -2.86
C LEU A 136 15.76 7.49 -3.39
N VAL A 137 15.41 8.71 -2.97
CA VAL A 137 14.21 9.41 -3.46
C VAL A 137 14.29 9.64 -4.97
N GLY A 138 15.45 10.07 -5.47
CA GLY A 138 15.68 10.27 -6.90
C GLY A 138 15.57 8.97 -7.69
N ALA A 139 16.21 7.89 -7.22
CA ALA A 139 16.13 6.57 -7.87
C ALA A 139 14.68 6.04 -7.88
N ASP A 140 13.94 6.24 -6.80
CA ASP A 140 12.54 5.86 -6.70
C ASP A 140 11.66 6.59 -7.72
N ALA A 141 11.79 7.91 -7.78
CA ALA A 141 11.03 8.77 -8.69
C ALA A 141 11.32 8.42 -10.17
N LEU A 142 12.55 8.04 -10.50
CA LEU A 142 12.94 7.62 -11.85
C LEU A 142 12.43 6.23 -12.23
N SER A 143 12.17 5.37 -11.25
CA SER A 143 11.74 3.98 -11.48
C SER A 143 10.27 3.84 -11.86
N GLY A 144 9.45 4.87 -11.60
CA GLY A 144 8.01 4.86 -11.87
C GLY A 144 7.18 4.06 -10.86
N GLY A 145 5.85 4.16 -11.02
CA GLY A 145 4.86 3.43 -10.23
C GLY A 145 4.46 2.08 -10.85
N VAL A 146 3.53 1.39 -10.20
CA VAL A 146 2.93 0.16 -10.73
C VAL A 146 2.07 0.51 -11.95
N THR A 147 2.21 -0.24 -13.03
CA THR A 147 1.40 -0.12 -14.24
C THR A 147 0.38 -1.25 -14.29
N TYR A 148 -0.85 -0.93 -14.68
CA TYR A 148 -1.93 -1.91 -14.81
C TYR A 148 -2.32 -2.04 -16.28
N ASP A 149 -2.36 -3.28 -16.76
CA ASP A 149 -2.86 -3.63 -18.09
C ASP A 149 -4.10 -4.51 -17.92
N VAL A 150 -5.24 -4.05 -18.43
CA VAL A 150 -6.52 -4.77 -18.33
C VAL A 150 -6.86 -5.33 -19.70
N GLN A 151 -6.95 -6.65 -19.79
CA GLN A 151 -7.28 -7.38 -21.01
C GLN A 151 -8.60 -8.10 -20.83
N THR A 152 -9.59 -7.81 -21.67
CA THR A 152 -10.88 -8.48 -21.67
C THR A 152 -10.92 -9.55 -22.74
N SER A 153 -11.59 -10.66 -22.47
CA SER A 153 -11.93 -11.66 -23.49
C SER A 153 -12.86 -11.05 -24.54
N GLU A 154 -12.93 -11.61 -25.75
CA GLU A 154 -13.86 -11.13 -26.80
C GLU A 154 -15.31 -11.53 -26.50
N SER A 155 -15.50 -12.70 -25.88
CA SER A 155 -16.81 -13.21 -25.50
C SER A 155 -16.69 -14.24 -24.38
N VAL A 156 -17.79 -14.47 -23.69
CA VAL A 156 -17.91 -15.51 -22.66
C VAL A 156 -19.17 -16.32 -22.88
N THR A 157 -19.06 -17.64 -22.80
CA THR A 157 -20.21 -18.55 -22.94
C THR A 157 -20.51 -19.19 -21.60
N VAL A 158 -21.70 -18.90 -21.09
CA VAL A 158 -22.16 -19.37 -19.79
C VAL A 158 -23.07 -20.57 -19.98
N SER A 159 -22.73 -21.69 -19.33
CA SER A 159 -23.52 -22.91 -19.33
C SER A 159 -24.42 -22.95 -18.10
N VAL A 160 -25.66 -23.42 -18.25
CA VAL A 160 -26.59 -23.53 -17.12
C VAL A 160 -26.29 -24.82 -16.34
N PRO A 161 -25.91 -24.75 -15.05
CA PRO A 161 -25.69 -25.93 -14.24
C PRO A 161 -27.02 -26.62 -13.97
N ALA A 162 -27.02 -27.95 -14.04
CA ALA A 162 -28.22 -28.77 -13.94
C ALA A 162 -28.93 -28.74 -12.56
N ALA A 163 -28.39 -28.03 -11.56
CA ALA A 163 -28.69 -28.26 -10.15
C ALA A 163 -29.33 -27.11 -9.36
N GLU A 164 -29.52 -25.90 -9.91
CA GLU A 164 -30.05 -24.76 -9.13
C GLU A 164 -31.25 -24.08 -9.81
N GLN A 165 -32.27 -24.86 -10.15
CA GLN A 165 -33.58 -24.32 -10.52
C GLN A 165 -34.39 -24.04 -9.25
N THR A 166 -34.11 -22.91 -8.59
CA THR A 166 -35.08 -22.32 -7.66
C THR A 166 -36.01 -21.40 -8.45
N PRO A 167 -37.32 -21.67 -8.53
CA PRO A 167 -38.22 -20.98 -9.46
C PRO A 167 -38.38 -19.48 -9.22
N ASP A 168 -37.99 -18.97 -8.03
CA ASP A 168 -38.20 -17.58 -7.63
C ASP A 168 -36.90 -16.75 -7.50
N ARG A 169 -35.73 -17.28 -7.90
CA ARG A 169 -34.46 -16.56 -7.85
C ARG A 169 -33.68 -16.74 -9.14
N TYR A 170 -33.13 -15.65 -9.67
CA TYR A 170 -32.17 -15.71 -10.76
C TYR A 170 -30.83 -16.23 -10.22
N PRO A 171 -30.36 -17.42 -10.61
CA PRO A 171 -29.01 -17.85 -10.25
C PRO A 171 -27.99 -16.97 -10.97
N TYR A 172 -26.90 -16.66 -10.27
CA TYR A 172 -25.73 -15.99 -10.83
C TYR A 172 -24.67 -17.04 -11.11
N ILE A 173 -24.00 -16.90 -12.25
CA ILE A 173 -22.81 -17.71 -12.55
C ILE A 173 -21.62 -16.79 -12.67
N GLU A 174 -20.58 -17.13 -11.93
CA GLU A 174 -19.27 -16.54 -12.09
C GLU A 174 -18.64 -17.05 -13.39
N ALA A 175 -18.24 -16.11 -14.24
CA ALA A 175 -17.49 -16.42 -15.44
C ALA A 175 -16.29 -15.48 -15.57
N GLU A 176 -15.15 -16.03 -15.97
CA GLU A 176 -13.96 -15.26 -16.27
C GLU A 176 -14.16 -14.45 -17.57
N ILE A 177 -14.00 -13.14 -17.46
CA ILE A 177 -14.25 -12.16 -18.53
C ILE A 177 -12.98 -11.43 -18.96
N GLY A 178 -11.85 -11.67 -18.28
CA GLY A 178 -10.58 -11.04 -18.61
C GLY A 178 -9.52 -11.24 -17.53
N THR A 179 -8.45 -10.47 -17.64
CA THR A 179 -7.31 -10.46 -16.71
C THR A 179 -6.80 -9.03 -16.48
N VAL A 180 -6.30 -8.77 -15.28
CA VAL A 180 -5.58 -7.53 -14.93
C VAL A 180 -4.14 -7.90 -14.59
N ALA A 181 -3.19 -7.40 -15.36
CA ALA A 181 -1.76 -7.54 -15.10
C ALA A 181 -1.24 -6.28 -14.39
N ALA A 182 -0.82 -6.43 -13.13
CA ALA A 182 -0.11 -5.40 -12.38
C ALA A 182 1.41 -5.64 -12.51
N SER A 183 2.14 -4.65 -13.03
CA SER A 183 3.59 -4.74 -13.24
C SER A 183 4.34 -3.66 -12.46
N ASN A 184 5.30 -4.07 -11.65
CA ASN A 184 6.18 -3.17 -10.92
C ASN A 184 7.56 -3.08 -11.61
N PRO A 185 7.85 -2.00 -12.35
CA PRO A 185 9.17 -1.81 -12.99
C PRO A 185 10.27 -1.45 -11.99
N SER A 186 9.91 -1.04 -10.77
CA SER A 186 10.84 -0.58 -9.75
C SER A 186 11.60 -1.75 -9.10
N PRO A 187 12.88 -1.57 -8.71
CA PRO A 187 13.60 -2.54 -7.88
C PRO A 187 13.12 -2.53 -6.41
N PHE A 188 12.09 -1.75 -6.08
CA PHE A 188 11.56 -1.59 -4.73
C PHE A 188 10.14 -2.14 -4.60
N LEU A 189 9.77 -2.54 -3.37
CA LEU A 189 8.42 -3.00 -3.04
C LEU A 189 7.44 -1.83 -3.18
N ARG A 190 6.31 -2.03 -3.88
CA ARG A 190 5.29 -1.01 -4.12
C ARG A 190 3.95 -1.43 -3.53
N ALA A 191 3.12 -0.45 -3.19
CA ALA A 191 1.71 -0.69 -2.92
C ALA A 191 1.04 -1.19 -4.20
N LEU A 192 0.20 -2.21 -4.06
CA LEU A 192 -0.65 -2.74 -5.10
C LEU A 192 -2.06 -2.21 -4.88
N ALA A 193 -2.63 -1.59 -5.90
CA ALA A 193 -3.98 -1.04 -5.84
C ALA A 193 -4.61 -1.19 -7.22
N LEU A 194 -5.34 -2.30 -7.40
CA LEU A 194 -5.97 -2.63 -8.67
C LEU A 194 -6.96 -1.54 -9.10
N PRO A 195 -7.10 -1.28 -10.42
CA PRO A 195 -8.11 -0.35 -10.91
C PRO A 195 -9.52 -0.86 -10.56
N SER A 196 -10.46 0.04 -10.28
CA SER A 196 -11.85 -0.34 -10.09
C SER A 196 -12.42 -0.83 -11.42
N ILE A 197 -13.03 -2.02 -11.44
CA ILE A 197 -13.68 -2.56 -12.62
C ILE A 197 -15.17 -2.66 -12.34
N SER A 198 -15.99 -2.15 -13.25
CA SER A 198 -17.44 -2.25 -13.17
C SER A 198 -18.00 -2.71 -14.51
N GLY A 199 -19.15 -3.39 -14.46
CA GLY A 199 -19.79 -3.96 -15.64
C GLY A 199 -21.28 -3.68 -15.71
N CYS A 200 -21.80 -3.67 -16.93
CA CYS A 200 -23.23 -3.64 -17.19
C CYS A 200 -23.60 -4.49 -18.41
N LEU A 201 -24.83 -5.00 -18.42
CA LEU A 201 -25.41 -5.71 -19.55
C LEU A 201 -26.15 -4.73 -20.45
N ILE A 202 -25.79 -4.72 -21.73
CA ILE A 202 -26.44 -3.92 -22.78
C ILE A 202 -26.97 -4.81 -23.90
N GLY A 203 -27.93 -4.28 -24.67
CA GLY A 203 -28.61 -5.01 -25.75
C GLY A 203 -29.82 -5.84 -25.27
N PRO A 204 -30.27 -6.83 -26.05
CA PRO A 204 -31.44 -7.63 -25.71
C PRO A 204 -31.16 -8.54 -24.50
N THR A 205 -31.63 -8.14 -23.32
CA THR A 205 -31.50 -8.90 -22.09
C THR A 205 -32.89 -9.26 -21.53
N GLU A 206 -33.01 -10.46 -20.97
CA GLU A 206 -34.24 -10.93 -20.29
C GLU A 206 -34.23 -10.55 -18.81
N HIS A 207 -33.25 -9.75 -18.38
CA HIS A 207 -32.96 -9.47 -16.98
C HIS A 207 -33.32 -8.03 -16.63
N PRO A 208 -34.04 -7.78 -15.53
CA PRO A 208 -34.37 -6.42 -15.10
C PRO A 208 -33.18 -5.65 -14.49
N GLN A 209 -32.08 -6.34 -14.21
CA GLN A 209 -30.86 -5.74 -13.67
C GLN A 209 -29.84 -5.55 -14.79
N GLU A 210 -29.49 -4.29 -15.03
CA GLU A 210 -28.48 -3.89 -16.02
C GLU A 210 -27.07 -3.92 -15.44
N ARG A 211 -26.89 -3.92 -14.11
CA ARG A 211 -25.56 -3.95 -13.47
C ARG A 211 -25.03 -5.37 -13.35
N VAL A 212 -23.75 -5.54 -13.65
CA VAL A 212 -23.00 -6.78 -13.47
C VAL A 212 -22.01 -6.56 -12.34
N TYR A 213 -22.03 -7.43 -11.34
CA TYR A 213 -20.97 -7.43 -10.33
C TYR A 213 -19.72 -8.01 -10.97
N VAL A 214 -18.63 -7.23 -10.95
CA VAL A 214 -17.34 -7.61 -11.50
C VAL A 214 -16.34 -7.58 -10.37
N ASP A 215 -15.57 -8.66 -10.25
CA ASP A 215 -14.56 -8.82 -9.22
C ASP A 215 -13.23 -9.23 -9.82
N THR A 216 -12.18 -9.11 -9.02
CA THR A 216 -10.84 -9.62 -9.31
C THR A 216 -10.49 -10.68 -8.29
N ASP A 217 -9.78 -11.73 -8.70
CA ASP A 217 -9.35 -12.82 -7.81
C ASP A 217 -8.22 -12.45 -6.82
N ILE A 218 -8.05 -11.15 -6.52
CA ILE A 218 -7.09 -10.65 -5.55
C ILE A 218 -7.45 -11.09 -4.13
N GLN A 219 -6.45 -11.51 -3.35
CA GLN A 219 -6.66 -11.83 -1.94
C GLN A 219 -6.81 -10.54 -1.12
N TRP A 220 -7.68 -10.54 -0.12
CA TRP A 220 -8.00 -9.36 0.70
C TRP A 220 -6.81 -8.79 1.48
N ASP A 221 -5.78 -9.61 1.73
CA ASP A 221 -4.54 -9.25 2.41
C ASP A 221 -3.39 -8.92 1.44
N GLU A 222 -3.65 -8.94 0.13
CA GLU A 222 -2.66 -8.66 -0.90
C GLU A 222 -2.67 -7.18 -1.31
N ASP A 223 -1.90 -6.35 -0.59
CA ASP A 223 -1.79 -4.90 -0.82
C ASP A 223 -0.41 -4.46 -1.35
N THR A 224 0.46 -5.41 -1.71
CA THR A 224 1.81 -5.13 -2.20
C THR A 224 2.24 -5.96 -3.41
N ILE A 225 3.14 -5.37 -4.21
CA ILE A 225 3.79 -6.02 -5.33
C ILE A 225 5.31 -5.91 -5.21
N GLY A 226 5.97 -7.06 -5.32
CA GLY A 226 7.41 -7.22 -5.22
C GLY A 226 8.18 -6.42 -6.27
N ALA A 227 9.48 -6.22 -6.01
CA ALA A 227 10.39 -5.58 -6.94
C ALA A 227 10.44 -6.33 -8.28
N SER A 228 10.44 -5.60 -9.40
CA SER A 228 10.58 -6.15 -10.76
C SER A 228 9.67 -7.34 -11.05
N THR A 229 8.46 -7.33 -10.47
CA THR A 229 7.51 -8.44 -10.51
C THR A 229 6.26 -8.03 -11.27
N THR A 230 5.67 -8.98 -11.98
CA THR A 230 4.33 -8.87 -12.57
C THR A 230 3.42 -9.89 -11.92
N LYS A 231 2.22 -9.48 -11.53
CA LYS A 231 1.14 -10.34 -11.05
C LYS A 231 -0.07 -10.20 -11.97
N SER A 232 -0.77 -11.29 -12.19
CA SER A 232 -1.98 -11.32 -13.03
C SER A 232 -3.14 -11.79 -12.17
N TYR A 233 -4.26 -11.11 -12.31
CA TYR A 233 -5.51 -11.38 -11.59
C TYR A 233 -6.60 -11.69 -12.61
N ALA A 234 -7.35 -12.78 -12.42
CA ALA A 234 -8.53 -13.06 -13.21
C ALA A 234 -9.63 -12.05 -12.88
N VAL A 235 -10.30 -11.54 -13.91
CA VAL A 235 -11.50 -10.70 -13.78
C VAL A 235 -12.70 -11.59 -13.99
N THR A 236 -13.57 -11.68 -12.99
CA THR A 236 -14.79 -12.48 -13.02
C THR A 236 -16.02 -11.58 -13.00
N ALA A 237 -17.08 -12.02 -13.68
CA ALA A 237 -18.38 -11.37 -13.65
C ALA A 237 -19.44 -12.33 -13.12
N GLU A 238 -20.31 -11.83 -12.25
CA GLU A 238 -21.54 -12.51 -11.87
C GLU A 238 -22.60 -12.26 -12.94
N LEU A 239 -22.80 -13.26 -13.79
CA LEU A 239 -23.74 -13.16 -14.89
C LEU A 239 -25.08 -13.77 -14.50
N PRO A 240 -26.16 -12.99 -14.59
CA PRO A 240 -27.46 -13.49 -14.25
C PRO A 240 -28.00 -14.44 -15.33
N ILE A 241 -28.69 -15.51 -14.91
CA ILE A 241 -29.29 -16.50 -15.82
C ILE A 241 -30.77 -16.61 -15.55
N ALA A 242 -31.57 -16.63 -16.63
CA ALA A 242 -33.00 -16.88 -16.53
C ALA A 242 -33.25 -18.27 -15.89
N PRO A 243 -34.14 -18.37 -14.87
CA PRO A 243 -34.30 -19.57 -14.05
C PRO A 243 -34.72 -20.83 -14.82
N ASN A 244 -35.32 -20.65 -16.01
CA ASN A 244 -35.80 -21.74 -16.86
C ASN A 244 -34.92 -21.98 -18.11
N ARG A 245 -33.72 -21.40 -18.16
CA ARG A 245 -32.85 -21.54 -19.33
C ARG A 245 -32.20 -22.92 -19.34
N THR A 246 -32.18 -23.57 -20.49
CA THR A 246 -31.54 -24.88 -20.68
C THR A 246 -30.38 -24.84 -21.66
N GLU A 247 -30.28 -23.78 -22.47
CA GLU A 247 -29.25 -23.60 -23.48
C GLU A 247 -28.17 -22.62 -23.01
N PRO A 248 -26.90 -22.84 -23.39
CA PRO A 248 -25.83 -21.90 -23.09
C PRO A 248 -26.11 -20.54 -23.71
N LYS A 249 -25.60 -19.48 -23.09
CA LYS A 249 -25.70 -18.12 -23.60
C LYS A 249 -24.32 -17.51 -23.75
N THR A 250 -24.06 -16.96 -24.92
CA THR A 250 -22.84 -16.20 -25.19
C THR A 250 -23.13 -14.72 -25.00
N TYR A 251 -22.21 -14.04 -24.33
CA TYR A 251 -22.18 -12.59 -24.20
C TYR A 251 -20.91 -12.08 -24.90
N ALA A 252 -21.06 -11.07 -25.76
CA ALA A 252 -19.91 -10.32 -26.24
C ALA A 252 -19.36 -9.47 -25.09
N ILE A 253 -18.07 -9.16 -25.07
CA ILE A 253 -17.45 -8.32 -24.05
C ILE A 253 -16.77 -7.13 -24.75
N GLU A 254 -17.11 -5.93 -24.33
CA GLU A 254 -16.57 -4.70 -24.91
C GLU A 254 -16.10 -3.75 -23.79
N GLN A 255 -14.86 -3.26 -23.90
CA GLN A 255 -14.27 -2.32 -22.94
C GLN A 255 -14.47 -0.86 -23.38
N GLY A 256 -14.72 0.03 -22.41
CA GLY A 256 -14.73 1.48 -22.64
C GLY A 256 -16.02 2.00 -23.27
N ILE A 257 -17.12 1.26 -23.10
CA ILE A 257 -18.43 1.59 -23.66
C ILE A 257 -19.39 2.00 -22.55
N ASP A 258 -20.23 2.99 -22.86
CA ASP A 258 -21.26 3.48 -21.96
C ASP A 258 -22.40 2.46 -21.78
N CYS A 259 -22.93 2.33 -20.57
CA CYS A 259 -24.02 1.41 -20.27
C CYS A 259 -25.35 1.77 -20.97
N GLY A 260 -25.49 2.99 -21.49
CA GLY A 260 -26.61 3.40 -22.33
C GLY A 260 -26.44 3.07 -23.81
N ALA A 261 -25.34 2.43 -24.22
CA ALA A 261 -25.11 2.09 -25.61
C ALA A 261 -26.06 0.97 -26.08
N GLU A 262 -26.64 1.13 -27.27
CA GLU A 262 -27.47 0.10 -27.89
C GLU A 262 -26.61 -0.96 -28.59
N ARG A 263 -27.01 -2.23 -28.43
CA ARG A 263 -26.38 -3.39 -29.09
C ARG A 263 -27.45 -4.34 -29.60
N ALA A 264 -27.17 -4.93 -30.77
CA ALA A 264 -28.05 -5.92 -31.38
C ALA A 264 -27.96 -7.30 -30.70
N GLU A 265 -26.84 -7.56 -30.03
CA GLU A 265 -26.54 -8.79 -29.31
C GLU A 265 -26.32 -8.48 -27.82
N PRO A 266 -26.51 -9.46 -26.91
CA PRO A 266 -26.25 -9.25 -25.50
C PRO A 266 -24.76 -9.06 -25.25
N THR A 267 -24.38 -7.89 -24.73
CA THR A 267 -22.98 -7.49 -24.51
C THR A 267 -22.75 -7.10 -23.06
N ILE A 268 -21.61 -7.49 -22.49
CA ILE A 268 -21.09 -7.00 -21.22
C ILE A 268 -20.18 -5.80 -21.53
N ALA A 269 -20.63 -4.60 -21.17
CA ALA A 269 -19.81 -3.40 -21.26
C ALA A 269 -18.99 -3.27 -19.96
N ILE A 270 -17.65 -3.22 -20.10
CA ILE A 270 -16.71 -3.11 -18.98
C ILE A 270 -16.15 -1.68 -18.94
N GLN A 271 -16.24 -1.07 -17.76
CA GLN A 271 -15.63 0.21 -17.44
C GLN A 271 -14.50 0.01 -16.44
N VAL A 272 -13.33 0.49 -16.81
CA VAL A 272 -12.14 0.51 -15.95
C VAL A 272 -11.98 1.94 -15.44
N GLY A 273 -12.26 2.12 -14.16
CA GLY A 273 -12.05 3.39 -13.46
C GLY A 273 -10.60 3.59 -13.03
N GLU A 274 -10.27 4.81 -12.62
CA GLU A 274 -9.05 5.05 -11.86
C GLU A 274 -9.13 4.31 -10.52
N THR A 275 -7.99 3.88 -9.99
CA THR A 275 -7.90 3.22 -8.69
C THR A 275 -8.57 4.09 -7.62
N ASP A 276 -9.70 3.63 -7.07
CA ASP A 276 -10.31 4.24 -5.90
C ASP A 276 -9.33 4.09 -4.73
N THR A 277 -8.55 5.14 -4.50
CA THR A 277 -7.82 5.28 -3.24
C THR A 277 -8.87 5.61 -2.20
N LEU A 278 -9.29 4.59 -1.43
CA LEU A 278 -10.06 4.80 -0.22
C LEU A 278 -9.17 5.60 0.76
N ASP A 279 -9.35 6.93 0.75
CA ASP A 279 -8.77 7.90 1.69
C ASP A 279 -9.07 7.56 3.17
#